data_AF-A0A6P1I5F0-F1
#
_entry.id   AF-A0A6P1I5F0-F1
#
_cell.length_a   1.000
_cell.length_b   1.000
_cell.length_c   1.000
_cell.angle_alpha   90.00
_cell.angle_beta   90.00
_cell.angle_gamma   90.00
#
_symmetry.space_group_name_H-M   'P 1'
#
loop_
_entity.id
_entity.type
_entity.pdbx_description
1 polymer ?
#
loop_
_entity_poly.entity_id
_entity_poly.type
_entity_poly.pdbx_seq_one_letter_code
_entity_poly.pdbx_strand_id
1 'polypeptide(L)'
;MTSTANKVSARERARSATSARLAREQERIKQNEDDLAAFFKAQETSEKVESDAETRIARIRDETKTKLVQSESTQALALLALKNRGESVAAIAEMAGLSSSEVNRLLKIARQSAAAEFGDGPRPLKGADGDTPSTTAATDPEASQPSERSSDETPSAVAS
;
A
#
# COMPACT_ATOMS: atom_id res chain seq x y z
N MET A 1 -73.55 29.47 -43.23
CA MET A 1 -73.21 28.45 -42.21
C MET A 1 -71.71 28.08 -42.16
N THR A 2 -70.78 28.95 -42.55
CA THR A 2 -69.34 28.59 -42.72
C THR A 2 -68.43 28.95 -41.53
N SER A 3 -68.84 29.85 -40.64
CA SER A 3 -68.01 30.33 -39.52
C SER A 3 -67.77 29.25 -38.44
N THR A 4 -68.79 28.44 -38.14
CA THR A 4 -68.71 27.41 -37.10
C THR A 4 -67.81 26.23 -37.51
N ALA A 5 -67.91 25.78 -38.77
CA ALA A 5 -67.06 24.71 -39.31
C ALA A 5 -65.57 25.12 -39.36
N ASN A 6 -65.26 26.36 -39.76
CA ASN A 6 -63.89 26.88 -39.73
C ASN A 6 -63.33 26.99 -38.30
N LYS A 7 -64.14 27.46 -37.32
CA LYS A 7 -63.74 27.53 -35.91
C LYS A 7 -63.50 26.14 -35.30
N VAL A 8 -64.32 25.14 -35.66
CA VAL A 8 -64.11 23.73 -35.26
C VAL A 8 -62.79 23.21 -35.87
N SER A 9 -62.50 23.51 -37.13
CA SER A 9 -61.22 23.12 -37.77
C SER A 9 -59.99 23.78 -37.14
N ALA A 10 -60.13 25.01 -36.61
CA ALA A 10 -59.05 25.73 -35.96
C ALA A 10 -58.76 25.17 -34.56
N ARG A 11 -59.82 24.86 -33.80
CA ARG A 11 -59.71 24.21 -32.49
C ARG A 11 -59.10 22.81 -32.61
N GLU A 12 -59.49 22.04 -33.63
CA GLU A 12 -58.94 20.71 -33.85
C GLU A 12 -57.46 20.74 -34.24
N ARG A 13 -57.06 21.68 -35.13
CA ARG A 13 -55.64 21.91 -35.46
C ARG A 13 -54.82 22.34 -34.24
N ALA A 14 -55.36 23.21 -33.39
CA ALA A 14 -54.69 23.61 -32.15
C ALA A 14 -54.49 22.43 -31.20
N ARG A 15 -55.54 21.60 -30.99
CA ARG A 15 -55.45 20.38 -30.16
C ARG A 15 -54.44 19.38 -30.72
N SER A 16 -54.47 19.12 -32.02
CA SER A 16 -53.54 18.22 -32.69
C SER A 16 -52.09 18.69 -32.54
N ALA A 17 -51.81 19.98 -32.77
CA ALA A 17 -50.47 20.54 -32.59
C ALA A 17 -49.98 20.45 -31.14
N THR A 18 -50.84 20.71 -30.15
CA THR A 18 -50.49 20.55 -28.73
C THR A 18 -50.25 19.10 -28.37
N SER A 19 -51.07 18.17 -28.84
CA SER A 19 -50.90 16.73 -28.59
C SER A 19 -49.61 16.19 -29.19
N ALA A 20 -49.27 16.59 -30.42
CA ALA A 20 -48.03 16.21 -31.08
C ALA A 20 -46.80 16.78 -30.36
N ARG A 21 -46.88 18.01 -29.85
CA ARG A 21 -45.81 18.59 -29.02
C ARG A 21 -45.64 17.83 -27.71
N LEU A 22 -46.74 17.51 -27.03
CA LEU A 22 -46.71 16.76 -25.77
C LEU A 22 -46.14 15.35 -25.98
N ALA A 23 -46.54 14.66 -27.05
CA ALA A 23 -46.03 13.33 -27.39
C ALA A 23 -44.52 13.36 -27.63
N ARG A 24 -44.00 14.35 -28.38
CA ARG A 24 -42.55 14.50 -28.58
C ARG A 24 -41.79 14.80 -27.28
N GLU A 25 -42.36 15.62 -26.42
CA GLU A 25 -41.75 15.93 -25.12
C GLU A 25 -41.71 14.69 -24.23
N GLN A 26 -42.80 13.92 -24.18
CA GLN A 26 -42.85 12.65 -23.45
C GLN A 26 -41.84 11.63 -23.98
N GLU A 27 -41.71 11.53 -25.31
CA GLU A 27 -40.72 10.64 -25.93
C GLU A 27 -39.30 11.04 -25.55
N ARG A 28 -38.97 12.34 -25.59
CA ARG A 28 -37.66 12.83 -25.16
C ARG A 28 -37.40 12.56 -23.68
N ILE A 29 -38.41 12.73 -22.82
CA ILE A 29 -38.29 12.44 -21.39
C ILE A 29 -37.97 10.96 -21.18
N LYS A 30 -38.69 10.06 -21.86
CA LYS A 30 -38.42 8.62 -21.77
C LYS A 30 -37.03 8.25 -22.25
N GLN A 31 -36.59 8.79 -23.38
CA GLN A 31 -35.24 8.56 -23.89
C GLN A 31 -34.18 9.03 -22.88
N ASN A 32 -34.37 10.21 -22.30
CA ASN A 32 -33.47 10.71 -21.26
C ASN A 32 -33.50 9.82 -20.00
N GLU A 33 -34.67 9.32 -19.58
CA GLU A 33 -34.79 8.41 -18.44
C GLU A 33 -34.05 7.08 -18.69
N ASP A 34 -34.23 6.49 -19.87
CA ASP A 34 -33.57 5.26 -20.28
C ASP A 34 -32.04 5.43 -20.35
N ASP A 35 -31.58 6.54 -20.95
CA ASP A 35 -30.16 6.87 -21.06
C ASP A 35 -29.54 7.10 -19.69
N LEU A 36 -30.23 7.80 -18.77
CA LEU A 36 -29.77 8.01 -17.41
C LEU A 36 -29.74 6.69 -16.61
N ALA A 37 -30.73 5.83 -16.79
CA ALA A 37 -30.74 4.52 -16.15
C ALA A 37 -29.56 3.65 -16.63
N ALA A 38 -29.27 3.67 -17.93
CA ALA A 38 -28.11 2.99 -18.51
C ALA A 38 -26.80 3.58 -17.97
N PHE A 39 -26.70 4.91 -17.88
CA PHE A 39 -25.54 5.61 -17.33
C PHE A 39 -25.27 5.22 -15.89
N PHE A 40 -26.25 5.31 -14.99
CA PHE A 40 -26.05 4.97 -13.58
C PHE A 40 -25.71 3.49 -13.37
N LYS A 41 -26.32 2.60 -14.17
CA LYS A 41 -25.97 1.18 -14.13
C LYS A 41 -24.54 0.92 -14.59
N ALA A 42 -24.08 1.61 -15.64
CA ALA A 42 -22.71 1.52 -16.11
C ALA A 42 -21.72 2.06 -15.07
N GLN A 43 -22.07 3.18 -14.42
CA GLN A 43 -21.27 3.76 -13.34
C GLN A 43 -21.15 2.79 -12.15
N GLU A 44 -22.27 2.27 -11.63
CA GLU A 44 -22.26 1.28 -10.53
C GLU A 44 -21.43 0.05 -10.89
N THR A 45 -21.58 -0.45 -12.13
CA THR A 45 -20.78 -1.59 -12.61
C THR A 45 -19.30 -1.25 -12.65
N SER A 46 -18.92 -0.04 -13.09
CA SER A 46 -17.51 0.38 -13.14
C SER A 46 -16.90 0.49 -11.75
N GLU A 47 -17.59 1.12 -10.80
CA GLU A 47 -17.15 1.26 -9.41
C GLU A 47 -17.00 -0.11 -8.75
N LYS A 48 -17.94 -1.03 -9.01
CA LYS A 48 -17.85 -2.41 -8.51
C LYS A 48 -16.66 -3.16 -9.09
N VAL A 49 -16.42 -3.04 -10.40
CA VAL A 49 -15.27 -3.70 -11.05
C VAL A 49 -13.95 -3.17 -10.50
N GLU A 50 -13.85 -1.87 -10.27
CA GLU A 50 -12.67 -1.24 -9.66
C GLU A 50 -12.44 -1.76 -8.23
N SER A 51 -13.46 -1.74 -7.38
CA SER A 51 -13.39 -2.26 -6.01
C SER A 51 -13.01 -3.75 -5.96
N ASP A 52 -13.60 -4.56 -6.84
CA ASP A 52 -13.26 -5.99 -6.98
C ASP A 52 -11.80 -6.18 -7.41
N ALA A 53 -11.30 -5.34 -8.33
CA ALA A 53 -9.92 -5.40 -8.80
C ALA A 53 -8.95 -5.04 -7.67
N GLU A 54 -9.19 -3.96 -6.94
CA GLU A 54 -8.39 -3.55 -5.78
C GLU A 54 -8.32 -4.67 -4.72
N THR A 55 -9.48 -5.25 -4.39
CA THR A 55 -9.58 -6.34 -3.41
C THR A 55 -8.77 -7.56 -3.85
N ARG A 56 -8.86 -7.95 -5.13
CA ARG A 56 -8.10 -9.08 -5.66
C ARG A 56 -6.60 -8.80 -5.69
N ILE A 57 -6.18 -7.60 -6.06
CA ILE A 57 -4.77 -7.20 -6.06
C ILE A 57 -4.22 -7.23 -4.63
N ALA A 58 -4.94 -6.67 -3.66
CA ALA A 58 -4.55 -6.71 -2.25
C ALA A 58 -4.36 -8.16 -1.77
N ARG A 59 -5.36 -9.02 -2.03
CA ARG A 59 -5.27 -10.44 -1.69
C ARG A 59 -4.07 -11.14 -2.33
N ILE A 60 -3.83 -10.93 -3.62
CA ILE A 60 -2.68 -11.54 -4.33
C ILE A 60 -1.36 -11.06 -3.73
N ARG A 61 -1.26 -9.78 -3.36
CA ARG A 61 -0.06 -9.22 -2.70
C ARG A 61 0.20 -9.89 -1.35
N ASP A 62 -0.84 -10.07 -0.54
CA ASP A 62 -0.72 -10.71 0.78
C ASP A 62 -0.37 -12.20 0.66
N GLU A 63 -1.01 -12.92 -0.27
CA GLU A 63 -0.68 -14.32 -0.57
C GLU A 63 0.76 -14.45 -1.08
N THR A 64 1.21 -13.54 -1.94
CA THR A 64 2.59 -13.53 -2.46
C THR A 64 3.59 -13.24 -1.35
N LYS A 65 3.32 -12.25 -0.50
CA LYS A 65 4.18 -11.93 0.66
C LYS A 65 4.31 -13.13 1.59
N THR A 66 3.20 -13.81 1.87
CA THR A 66 3.19 -15.02 2.71
C THR A 66 4.02 -16.14 2.09
N LYS A 67 3.82 -16.42 0.79
CA LYS A 67 4.60 -17.43 0.06
C LYS A 67 6.08 -17.10 -0.01
N LEU A 68 6.44 -15.83 -0.17
CA LEU A 68 7.85 -15.39 -0.15
C LEU A 68 8.49 -15.62 1.22
N VAL A 69 7.81 -15.27 2.30
CA VAL A 69 8.30 -15.53 3.67
C VAL A 69 8.46 -17.03 3.92
N GLN A 70 7.49 -17.85 3.50
CA GLN A 70 7.57 -19.32 3.62
C GLN A 70 8.73 -19.90 2.80
N SER A 71 8.94 -19.39 1.58
CA SER A 71 10.07 -19.80 0.73
C SER A 71 11.40 -19.40 1.34
N GLU A 72 11.55 -18.17 1.84
CA GLU A 72 12.78 -17.69 2.51
C GLU A 72 13.07 -18.54 3.76
N SER A 73 12.03 -18.86 4.55
CA SER A 73 12.16 -19.76 5.71
C SER A 73 12.61 -21.17 5.29
N THR A 74 12.02 -21.73 4.23
CA THR A 74 12.39 -23.07 3.73
C THR A 74 13.83 -23.10 3.24
N GLN A 75 14.27 -22.07 2.49
CA GLN A 75 15.66 -21.91 2.05
C GLN A 75 16.60 -21.82 3.26
N ALA A 76 16.25 -20.99 4.24
CA ALA A 76 17.02 -20.81 5.46
C ALA A 76 17.21 -22.14 6.23
N LEU A 77 16.13 -22.92 6.40
CA LEU A 77 16.17 -24.23 7.05
C LEU A 77 17.03 -25.24 6.27
N ALA A 78 16.95 -25.24 4.94
CA ALA A 78 17.79 -26.11 4.11
C ALA A 78 19.29 -25.79 4.27
N LEU A 79 19.67 -24.51 4.27
CA LEU A 79 21.05 -24.09 4.52
C LEU A 79 21.52 -24.43 5.95
N LEU A 80 20.63 -24.32 6.94
CA LEU A 80 20.94 -24.73 8.31
C LEU A 80 21.17 -26.25 8.40
N ALA A 81 20.39 -27.06 7.68
CA ALA A 81 20.60 -28.49 7.61
C ALA A 81 21.96 -28.86 6.99
N LEU A 82 22.38 -28.16 5.93
CA LEU A 82 23.74 -28.31 5.37
C LEU A 82 24.81 -27.94 6.40
N LYS A 83 24.62 -26.81 7.11
CA LYS A 83 25.56 -26.37 8.14
C LYS A 83 25.69 -27.38 9.28
N ASN A 84 24.58 -27.97 9.71
CA ASN A 84 24.54 -28.98 10.77
C ASN A 84 25.19 -30.32 10.35
N ARG A 85 25.30 -30.60 9.04
CA ARG A 85 26.06 -31.74 8.50
C ARG A 85 27.58 -31.50 8.46
N GLY A 86 28.05 -30.32 8.87
CA GLY A 86 29.47 -29.96 8.92
C GLY A 86 29.96 -29.13 7.74
N GLU A 87 29.10 -28.75 6.80
CA GLU A 87 29.51 -27.93 5.66
C GLU A 87 30.01 -26.53 6.07
N SER A 88 31.04 -26.06 5.38
CA SER A 88 31.56 -24.71 5.59
C SER A 88 30.64 -23.67 4.92
N VAL A 89 30.66 -22.42 5.39
CA VAL A 89 29.84 -21.35 4.79
C VAL A 89 30.27 -21.08 3.34
N ALA A 90 31.58 -21.19 3.05
CA ALA A 90 32.12 -21.03 1.70
C ALA A 90 31.62 -22.14 0.76
N ALA A 91 31.66 -23.40 1.18
CA ALA A 91 31.14 -24.53 0.39
C ALA A 91 29.63 -24.40 0.14
N ILE A 92 28.86 -23.97 1.13
CA ILE A 92 27.42 -23.71 0.97
C ILE A 92 27.17 -22.57 -0.02
N ALA A 93 27.95 -21.48 0.06
CA ALA A 93 27.86 -20.35 -0.86
C ALA A 93 28.12 -20.79 -2.31
N GLU A 94 29.16 -21.60 -2.54
CA GLU A 94 29.46 -22.17 -3.86
C GLU A 94 28.35 -23.10 -4.36
N MET A 95 27.85 -24.02 -3.52
CA MET A 95 26.79 -24.96 -3.90
C MET A 95 25.46 -24.26 -4.21
N ALA A 96 25.11 -23.22 -3.46
CA ALA A 96 23.85 -22.49 -3.61
C ALA A 96 23.93 -21.35 -4.63
N GLY A 97 25.13 -20.99 -5.11
CA GLY A 97 25.35 -19.83 -5.97
C GLY A 97 25.06 -18.49 -5.27
N LEU A 98 25.22 -18.44 -3.95
CA LEU A 98 24.94 -17.27 -3.11
C LEU A 98 26.22 -16.64 -2.60
N SER A 99 26.16 -15.38 -2.18
CA SER A 99 27.27 -14.76 -1.46
C SER A 99 27.36 -15.29 -0.01
N SER A 100 28.56 -15.30 0.56
CA SER A 100 28.76 -15.68 1.97
C SER A 100 27.94 -14.82 2.94
N SER A 101 27.67 -13.56 2.60
CA SER A 101 26.81 -12.67 3.38
C SER A 101 25.34 -13.09 3.35
N GLU A 102 24.82 -13.48 2.17
CA GLU A 102 23.44 -13.99 2.03
C GLU A 102 23.26 -15.32 2.76
N VAL A 103 24.23 -16.23 2.66
CA VAL A 103 24.19 -17.50 3.41
C VAL A 103 24.14 -17.22 4.92
N ASN A 104 24.96 -16.31 5.44
CA ASN A 104 24.94 -15.94 6.85
C ASN A 104 23.61 -15.29 7.28
N ARG A 105 23.02 -14.45 6.42
CA ARG A 105 21.69 -13.87 6.66
C ARG A 105 20.63 -14.95 6.78
N LEU A 106 20.57 -15.88 5.83
CA LEU A 106 19.60 -16.98 5.84
C LEU A 106 19.81 -17.91 7.05
N LEU A 107 21.05 -18.24 7.40
CA LEU A 107 21.35 -19.02 8.61
C LEU A 107 20.88 -18.32 9.90
N LYS A 108 20.98 -16.98 9.96
CA LYS A 108 20.45 -16.21 11.10
C LYS A 108 18.92 -16.31 11.17
N ILE A 109 18.23 -16.18 10.03
CA ILE A 109 16.76 -16.34 9.95
C ILE A 109 16.36 -17.74 10.42
N ALA A 110 17.01 -18.79 9.91
CA ALA A 110 16.74 -20.17 10.29
C ALA A 110 16.85 -20.41 11.81
N ARG A 111 17.89 -19.86 12.44
CA ARG A 111 18.11 -19.98 13.88
C ARG A 111 17.06 -19.24 14.70
N GLN A 112 16.61 -18.07 14.23
CA GLN A 112 15.56 -17.30 14.89
C GLN A 112 14.20 -18.01 14.78
N SER A 113 13.89 -18.58 13.63
CA SER A 113 12.68 -19.40 13.44
C SER A 113 12.72 -20.66 14.30
N ALA A 114 13.85 -21.37 14.37
CA ALA A 114 14.01 -22.52 15.26
C ALA A 114 13.85 -22.13 16.74
N ALA A 115 14.44 -21.01 17.17
CA ALA A 115 14.29 -20.53 18.55
C ALA A 115 12.84 -20.13 18.89
N ALA A 116 12.05 -19.68 17.92
CA ALA A 116 10.65 -19.32 18.10
C ALA A 116 9.74 -20.56 18.22
N GLU A 117 10.03 -21.66 17.54
CA GLU A 117 9.25 -22.90 17.65
C GLU A 117 9.52 -23.69 18.94
N PHE A 118 10.71 -23.54 19.55
CA PHE A 118 11.08 -24.18 20.82
C PHE A 118 10.99 -23.24 22.04
N GLY A 119 10.33 -22.08 21.89
CA GLY A 119 10.39 -20.95 22.81
C GLY A 119 9.19 -20.72 23.73
N ASP A 120 8.71 -21.74 24.44
CA ASP A 120 8.07 -21.58 25.77
C ASP A 120 8.72 -22.56 26.76
N GLY A 121 9.95 -22.24 27.17
CA GLY A 121 10.77 -23.02 28.10
C GLY A 121 11.87 -22.15 28.72
N PRO A 122 12.20 -22.35 30.01
CA PRO A 122 12.61 -21.27 30.91
C PRO A 122 14.00 -20.71 30.61
N ARG A 123 14.09 -19.38 30.69
CA ARG A 123 15.36 -18.62 30.63
C ARG A 123 16.29 -19.05 31.77
N PRO A 124 17.60 -19.25 31.51
CA PRO A 124 18.55 -19.48 32.60
C PRO A 124 18.68 -18.20 33.44
N LEU A 125 18.62 -18.40 34.76
CA LEU A 125 18.83 -17.40 35.79
C LEU A 125 20.19 -16.73 35.59
N LYS A 126 20.17 -15.42 35.32
CA LYS A 126 21.35 -14.56 35.38
C LYS A 126 21.70 -14.38 36.85
N GLY A 127 22.76 -15.04 37.29
CA GLY A 127 23.32 -14.91 38.63
C GLY A 127 23.61 -13.44 38.95
N ALA A 128 23.00 -12.99 40.04
CA ALA A 128 23.44 -11.84 40.82
C ALA A 128 24.62 -12.30 41.69
N ASP A 129 25.63 -11.44 41.78
CA ASP A 129 26.67 -11.27 42.82
C ASP A 129 27.76 -10.44 42.11
N GLY A 130 27.96 -9.14 42.32
CA GLY A 130 27.93 -8.41 43.58
C GLY A 130 29.37 -8.13 43.97
N ASP A 131 30.01 -7.10 43.39
CA ASP A 131 31.05 -6.35 44.09
C ASP A 131 31.31 -4.97 43.45
N THR A 132 31.09 -3.93 44.24
CA THR A 132 31.60 -2.56 44.06
C THR A 132 32.68 -2.34 45.11
N PRO A 133 33.77 -1.64 44.80
CA PRO A 133 33.87 -0.26 45.30
C PRO A 133 34.49 0.68 44.25
N SER A 134 33.93 1.87 44.01
CA SER A 134 34.01 3.11 44.81
C SER A 134 35.35 3.87 44.69
N THR A 135 35.22 5.05 44.05
CA THR A 135 35.87 6.34 44.36
C THR A 135 37.33 6.63 43.96
N THR A 136 37.50 7.63 43.09
CA THR A 136 38.24 8.92 43.30
C THR A 136 38.12 9.72 41.99
N ALA A 137 37.29 10.76 41.92
CA ALA A 137 37.49 12.14 42.39
C ALA A 137 38.49 12.96 41.54
N ALA A 138 37.99 14.12 41.07
CA ALA A 138 38.70 15.30 40.54
C ALA A 138 39.28 15.16 39.11
N THR A 139 39.15 16.11 38.17
CA THR A 139 39.01 17.57 38.29
C THR A 139 38.57 18.10 36.92
N ASP A 140 37.52 18.92 36.88
CA ASP A 140 37.38 19.99 35.89
C ASP A 140 38.26 21.16 36.38
N PRO A 141 39.01 21.85 35.49
CA PRO A 141 38.55 23.20 35.18
C PRO A 141 38.86 23.69 33.75
N GLU A 142 37.91 24.47 33.24
CA GLU A 142 38.14 25.83 32.74
C GLU A 142 38.70 26.07 31.31
N ALA A 143 37.85 26.75 30.55
CA ALA A 143 38.12 27.79 29.56
C ALA A 143 38.90 27.46 28.28
N SER A 144 38.16 27.50 27.15
CA SER A 144 38.55 28.27 25.96
C SER A 144 37.38 28.41 24.98
N GLN A 145 36.63 29.50 25.11
CA GLN A 145 36.15 30.30 23.97
C GLN A 145 36.87 31.66 24.10
N PRO A 146 37.08 32.48 23.03
CA PRO A 146 36.16 32.71 21.92
C PRO A 146 36.86 33.03 20.56
N SER A 147 36.04 33.55 19.63
CA SER A 147 36.40 34.33 18.43
C SER A 147 36.53 33.54 17.12
N GLU A 148 36.02 33.98 15.96
CA GLU A 148 35.27 35.18 15.59
C GLU A 148 34.71 34.98 14.16
N ARG A 149 33.53 35.55 13.92
CA ARG A 149 33.07 36.33 12.75
C ARG A 149 33.34 35.92 11.29
N SER A 150 32.32 36.27 10.50
CA SER A 150 32.34 36.76 9.09
C SER A 150 32.24 35.67 8.03
N SER A 151 31.35 35.70 7.02
CA SER A 151 30.56 36.76 6.39
C SER A 151 29.32 36.09 5.74
N ASP A 152 28.13 36.70 5.74
CA ASP A 152 27.53 37.45 4.61
C ASP A 152 27.38 36.57 3.35
N GLU A 153 26.20 36.29 2.80
CA GLU A 153 25.38 37.24 2.06
C GLU A 153 23.99 36.60 1.71
N THR A 154 22.91 37.38 1.80
CA THR A 154 21.60 37.09 1.19
C THR A 154 21.24 38.26 0.26
N PRO A 155 20.10 38.25 -0.45
CA PRO A 155 19.81 37.57 -1.71
C PRO A 155 19.57 38.59 -2.86
N SER A 156 19.77 38.21 -4.13
CA SER A 156 19.31 39.06 -5.25
C SER A 156 19.13 38.27 -6.54
N ALA A 157 17.90 38.20 -7.05
CA ALA A 157 17.53 38.81 -8.34
C ALA A 157 16.09 38.44 -8.73
N VAL A 158 15.27 39.48 -8.85
CA VAL A 158 14.01 39.56 -9.58
C VAL A 158 14.30 39.84 -11.07
N ALA A 159 13.29 39.63 -11.92
CA ALA A 159 13.15 39.94 -13.37
C ALA A 159 13.23 38.66 -14.25
N SER A 160 12.29 38.40 -15.16
CA SER A 160 11.38 39.26 -15.92
C SER A 160 10.01 38.63 -16.16
#